data_AF-A0AA42K1M8-F1
#
_entry.id   AF-A0AA42K1M8-F1
#
_cell.length_a   1.000
_cell.length_b   1.000
_cell.length_c   1.000
_cell.angle_alpha   90.00
_cell.angle_beta   90.00
_cell.angle_gamma   90.00
#
_symmetry.space_group_name_H-M   'P 1'
#
loop_
_entity.id
_entity.type
_entity.pdbx_description
1 polymer ?
#
loop_
_entity_poly.entity_id
_entity_poly.type
_entity_poly.pdbx_seq_one_letter_code
_entity_poly.pdbx_strand_id
1 'polypeptide(L)'
;MKKILVAMAFTALLVGCDSKPDAPFGLTWGQSMESINFVKDGNCETKENITTCKFENQKPFNQWSYSNELTFDKGALVKVISTFAGIDGRNPSFQNFNEKLNIEADFLQKNGFNADLITKIKQNCQNSEACDKTSERFTTPIGNISIWLTTKSTHNPIGVVTFTP
;
A
#
# COMPACT_ATOMS: atom_id res chain seq x y z
N MET A 1 -30.21 -10.75 58.92
CA MET A 1 -28.97 -10.04 58.54
C MET A 1 -27.85 -11.08 58.64
N LYS A 2 -27.03 -11.43 57.65
CA LYS A 2 -26.50 -10.77 56.44
C LYS A 2 -26.40 -11.83 55.32
N LYS A 3 -26.86 -11.51 54.11
CA LYS A 3 -26.54 -12.27 52.88
C LYS A 3 -25.18 -11.75 52.40
N ILE A 4 -24.14 -12.58 52.41
CA ILE A 4 -22.88 -12.22 51.76
C ILE A 4 -23.01 -12.67 50.30
N LEU A 5 -23.29 -11.70 49.44
CA LEU A 5 -23.34 -11.88 48.00
C LEU A 5 -21.92 -12.10 47.47
N VAL A 6 -21.77 -13.23 46.79
CA VAL A 6 -20.68 -13.51 45.85
C VAL A 6 -20.70 -12.43 44.76
N ALA A 7 -19.56 -11.79 44.56
CA ALA A 7 -19.28 -11.05 43.33
C ALA A 7 -17.86 -11.40 42.90
N MET A 8 -17.71 -12.54 42.22
CA MET A 8 -16.55 -12.75 41.36
C MET A 8 -16.72 -11.80 40.16
N ALA A 9 -16.09 -10.64 40.24
CA ALA A 9 -15.85 -9.83 39.06
C ALA A 9 -14.75 -10.51 38.24
N PHE A 10 -15.13 -11.49 37.42
CA PHE A 10 -14.37 -11.81 36.22
C PHE A 10 -14.52 -10.60 35.29
N THR A 11 -13.59 -9.65 35.41
CA THR A 11 -13.38 -8.67 34.33
C THR A 11 -12.76 -9.42 33.17
N ALA A 12 -13.61 -10.06 32.36
CA ALA A 12 -13.29 -10.40 30.99
C ALA A 12 -13.18 -9.08 30.20
N LEU A 13 -12.08 -8.36 30.40
CA LEU A 13 -11.58 -7.42 29.41
C LEU A 13 -10.89 -8.24 28.32
N LEU A 14 -11.71 -9.01 27.58
CA LEU A 14 -11.40 -9.30 26.19
C LEU A 14 -11.76 -8.05 25.39
N VAL A 15 -11.05 -6.95 25.64
CA VAL A 15 -10.67 -6.06 24.55
C VAL A 15 -9.67 -6.86 23.74
N GLY A 16 -10.17 -7.80 22.94
CA GLY A 16 -9.44 -8.23 21.78
C GLY A 16 -9.25 -6.96 20.96
N CYS A 17 -8.08 -6.34 21.10
CA CYS A 17 -7.59 -5.35 20.15
C CYS A 17 -7.95 -5.90 18.78
N ASP A 18 -8.74 -5.15 18.02
CA ASP A 18 -9.17 -5.50 16.68
C ASP A 18 -7.89 -5.72 15.85
N SER A 19 -7.42 -6.96 15.81
CA SER A 19 -6.02 -7.32 15.58
C SER A 19 -5.69 -7.42 14.11
N LYS A 20 -6.46 -6.74 13.27
CA LYS A 20 -6.17 -6.68 11.84
C LYS A 20 -4.97 -5.76 11.63
N PRO A 21 -4.00 -6.17 10.80
CA PRO A 21 -2.98 -5.27 10.29
C PRO A 21 -3.60 -3.94 9.86
N ASP A 22 -3.02 -2.82 10.27
CA ASP A 22 -3.38 -1.55 9.67
C ASP A 22 -2.97 -1.58 8.19
N ALA A 23 -3.77 -0.95 7.31
CA ALA A 23 -3.41 -0.76 5.92
C ALA A 23 -2.51 0.49 5.81
N PRO A 24 -1.73 0.67 4.72
CA PRO A 24 -0.90 1.87 4.57
C PRO A 24 -1.74 3.15 4.50
N PHE A 25 -1.08 4.30 4.68
CA PHE A 25 -1.69 5.64 4.53
C PHE A 25 -2.77 5.98 5.58
N GLY A 26 -2.68 5.36 6.76
CA GLY A 26 -3.66 5.57 7.84
C GLY A 26 -5.02 4.93 7.56
N LEU A 27 -5.03 3.89 6.71
CA LEU A 27 -6.20 3.10 6.38
C LEU A 27 -6.26 1.84 7.25
N THR A 28 -7.40 1.17 7.27
CA THR A 28 -7.57 -0.13 7.96
C THR A 28 -8.17 -1.14 6.98
N TRP A 29 -7.63 -2.37 6.98
CA TRP A 29 -8.18 -3.43 6.14
C TRP A 29 -9.63 -3.75 6.52
N GLY A 30 -10.47 -3.89 5.51
CA GLY A 30 -11.90 -4.17 5.68
C GLY A 30 -12.77 -2.96 6.05
N GLN A 31 -12.19 -1.76 6.23
CA GLN A 31 -13.01 -0.56 6.46
C GLN A 31 -13.90 -0.26 5.24
N SER A 32 -15.04 0.36 5.47
CA SER A 32 -15.98 0.69 4.41
C SER A 32 -15.49 1.89 3.60
N MET A 33 -15.91 1.95 2.34
CA MET A 33 -15.63 3.12 1.50
C MET A 33 -16.18 4.43 2.11
N GLU A 34 -17.36 4.36 2.73
CA GLU A 34 -18.05 5.51 3.33
C GLU A 34 -17.29 6.11 4.53
N SER A 35 -16.44 5.33 5.20
CA SER A 35 -15.63 5.82 6.31
C SER A 35 -14.37 6.58 5.86
N ILE A 36 -14.06 6.59 4.55
CA ILE A 36 -12.85 7.21 4.00
C ILE A 36 -13.22 8.52 3.29
N ASN A 37 -13.00 9.64 3.97
CA ASN A 37 -13.48 10.95 3.51
C ASN A 37 -12.97 11.38 2.12
N PHE A 38 -11.70 11.08 1.79
CA PHE A 38 -11.09 11.51 0.53
C PHE A 38 -11.51 10.63 -0.67
N VAL A 39 -12.23 9.53 -0.46
CA VAL A 39 -12.71 8.70 -1.57
C VAL A 39 -13.73 9.45 -2.44
N LYS A 40 -14.45 10.42 -1.85
CA LYS A 40 -15.41 11.27 -2.59
C LYS A 40 -14.74 12.08 -3.71
N ASP A 41 -13.44 12.34 -3.58
CA ASP A 41 -12.64 13.07 -4.56
C ASP A 41 -11.99 12.14 -5.61
N GLY A 42 -12.15 10.82 -5.45
CA GLY A 42 -11.60 9.81 -6.37
C GLY A 42 -12.51 9.52 -7.54
N ASN A 43 -11.90 9.10 -8.66
CA ASN A 43 -12.66 8.54 -9.77
C ASN A 43 -12.91 7.05 -9.52
N CYS A 44 -14.14 6.68 -9.16
CA CYS A 44 -14.51 5.33 -8.77
C CYS A 44 -15.33 4.62 -9.86
N GLU A 45 -14.95 3.38 -10.16
CA GLU A 45 -15.65 2.49 -11.08
C GLU A 45 -16.05 1.21 -10.34
N THR A 46 -17.29 0.75 -10.53
CA THR A 46 -17.80 -0.49 -9.93
C THR A 46 -18.09 -1.52 -11.01
N LYS A 47 -17.56 -2.74 -10.84
CA LYS A 47 -17.88 -3.90 -11.65
C LYS A 47 -18.17 -5.10 -10.74
N GLU A 48 -19.36 -5.67 -10.90
CA GLU A 48 -19.88 -6.72 -10.02
C GLU A 48 -19.89 -6.26 -8.56
N ASN A 49 -19.03 -6.83 -7.71
CA ASN A 49 -18.89 -6.45 -6.31
C ASN A 49 -17.56 -5.76 -5.99
N ILE A 50 -16.80 -5.39 -7.03
CA ILE A 50 -15.51 -4.73 -6.90
C ILE A 50 -15.67 -3.27 -7.27
N THR A 51 -15.36 -2.39 -6.33
CA THR A 51 -15.24 -0.95 -6.57
C THR A 51 -13.78 -0.56 -6.52
N THR A 52 -13.30 0.09 -7.57
CA THR A 52 -11.94 0.60 -7.68
C THR A 52 -11.99 2.12 -7.76
N CYS A 53 -11.33 2.80 -6.84
CA CYS A 53 -11.20 4.25 -6.82
C CYS A 53 -9.77 4.66 -7.13
N LYS A 54 -9.60 5.53 -8.13
CA LYS A 54 -8.31 6.05 -8.55
C LYS A 54 -8.11 7.48 -8.08
N PHE A 55 -6.87 7.76 -7.70
CA PHE A 55 -6.43 9.06 -7.20
C PHE A 55 -5.13 9.45 -7.89
N GLU A 56 -4.98 10.73 -8.17
CA GLU A 56 -3.69 11.29 -8.58
C GLU A 56 -2.74 11.40 -7.37
N ASN A 57 -1.65 12.14 -7.54
CA ASN A 57 -0.74 12.47 -6.46
C ASN A 57 -1.39 13.48 -5.50
N GLN A 58 -2.05 12.97 -4.47
CA GLN A 58 -2.66 13.75 -3.42
C GLN A 58 -2.51 13.08 -2.05
N LYS A 59 -2.62 13.88 -0.98
CA LYS A 59 -2.72 13.31 0.38
C LYS A 59 -3.94 12.38 0.47
N PRO A 60 -3.85 11.26 1.22
CA PRO A 60 -2.78 10.86 2.13
C PRO A 60 -1.66 10.01 1.49
N PHE A 61 -1.65 9.85 0.16
CA PHE A 61 -0.66 9.03 -0.52
C PHE A 61 0.72 9.69 -0.52
N ASN A 62 1.73 8.90 -0.88
CA ASN A 62 3.11 9.37 -0.98
C ASN A 62 3.24 10.47 -2.03
N GLN A 63 3.91 11.57 -1.69
CA GLN A 63 4.09 12.72 -2.60
C GLN A 63 4.90 12.42 -3.88
N TRP A 64 5.62 11.29 -3.91
CA TRP A 64 6.36 10.83 -5.08
C TRP A 64 5.57 9.82 -5.94
N SER A 65 4.38 9.42 -5.47
CA SER A 65 3.45 8.63 -6.28
C SER A 65 2.99 9.43 -7.49
N TYR A 66 2.75 8.71 -8.58
CA TYR A 66 2.16 9.18 -9.81
C TYR A 66 0.64 8.96 -9.80
N SER A 67 0.21 7.79 -9.35
CA SER A 67 -1.20 7.42 -9.24
C SER A 67 -1.41 6.40 -8.15
N ASN A 68 -2.60 6.40 -7.56
CA ASN A 68 -2.96 5.52 -6.46
C ASN A 68 -4.33 4.89 -6.71
N GLU A 69 -4.53 3.70 -6.16
CA GLU A 69 -5.77 2.95 -6.28
C GLU A 69 -6.18 2.37 -4.93
N LEU A 70 -7.47 2.46 -4.62
CA LEU A 70 -8.10 1.69 -3.55
C LEU A 70 -9.10 0.72 -4.17
N THR A 71 -8.99 -0.57 -3.84
CA THR A 71 -9.96 -1.59 -4.26
C THR A 71 -10.77 -2.06 -3.07
N PHE A 72 -12.09 -2.07 -3.24
CA PHE A 72 -13.07 -2.57 -2.28
C PHE A 72 -13.77 -3.80 -2.86
N ASP A 73 -13.84 -4.89 -2.11
CA ASP A 73 -14.64 -6.07 -2.43
C ASP A 73 -15.82 -6.15 -1.47
N LYS A 74 -17.04 -6.22 -2.00
CA LYS A 74 -18.29 -6.16 -1.23
C LYS A 74 -18.32 -4.97 -0.25
N GLY A 75 -17.74 -3.85 -0.67
CA GLY A 75 -17.68 -2.60 0.10
C GLY A 75 -16.56 -2.50 1.13
N ALA A 76 -15.73 -3.53 1.30
CA ALA A 76 -14.64 -3.58 2.28
C ALA A 76 -13.27 -3.37 1.61
N LEU A 77 -12.39 -2.55 2.17
CA LEU A 77 -11.05 -2.29 1.61
C LEU A 77 -10.20 -3.57 1.62
N VAL A 78 -9.75 -4.00 0.44
CA VAL A 78 -8.96 -5.25 0.27
C VAL A 78 -7.63 -5.04 -0.47
N LYS A 79 -7.41 -3.88 -1.07
CA LYS A 79 -6.17 -3.58 -1.79
C LYS A 79 -5.88 -2.09 -1.84
N VAL A 80 -4.60 -1.77 -1.73
CA VAL A 80 -4.07 -0.44 -2.03
C VAL A 80 -2.96 -0.61 -3.08
N ILE A 81 -2.98 0.20 -4.13
CA ILE A 81 -1.88 0.27 -5.10
C ILE A 81 -1.32 1.69 -5.09
N SER A 82 -0.01 1.81 -4.97
CA SER A 82 0.75 3.05 -5.18
C SER A 82 1.67 2.86 -6.37
N THR A 83 1.57 3.75 -7.36
CA THR A 83 2.41 3.72 -8.55
C THR A 83 3.33 4.93 -8.53
N PHE A 84 4.62 4.74 -8.82
CA PHE A 84 5.55 5.84 -9.09
C PHE A 84 6.12 5.68 -10.50
N ALA A 85 6.43 6.80 -11.14
CA ALA A 85 6.93 6.82 -12.51
C ALA A 85 8.16 7.73 -12.65
N GLY A 86 9.13 7.32 -13.47
CA GLY A 86 10.31 8.11 -13.82
C GLY A 86 10.02 9.04 -14.99
N ILE A 87 9.73 10.30 -14.69
CA ILE A 87 9.33 11.32 -15.68
C ILE A 87 10.05 12.62 -15.34
N ASP A 88 10.78 13.17 -16.32
CA ASP A 88 11.37 14.50 -16.27
C ASP A 88 10.70 15.39 -17.32
N GLY A 89 9.79 16.25 -16.85
CA GLY A 89 8.92 17.05 -17.72
C GLY A 89 7.98 16.16 -18.53
N ARG A 90 8.24 16.03 -19.83
CA ARG A 90 7.48 15.17 -20.75
C ARG A 90 8.24 13.91 -21.17
N ASN A 91 9.46 13.72 -20.68
CA ASN A 91 10.34 12.66 -21.13
C ASN A 91 10.45 11.54 -20.07
N PRO A 92 10.54 10.28 -20.50
CA PRO A 92 10.91 9.17 -19.63
C PRO A 92 12.30 9.39 -19.02
N SER A 93 12.48 9.06 -17.75
CA SER A 93 13.77 9.21 -17.07
C SER A 93 14.02 8.08 -16.08
N PHE A 94 15.02 7.25 -16.38
CA PHE A 94 15.46 6.19 -15.46
C PHE A 94 16.16 6.77 -14.22
N GLN A 95 16.84 7.90 -14.35
CA GLN A 95 17.45 8.56 -13.19
C GLN A 95 16.37 9.00 -12.20
N ASN A 96 15.36 9.74 -12.66
CA ASN A 96 14.22 10.17 -11.84
C ASN A 96 13.47 8.97 -11.23
N PHE A 97 13.31 7.90 -12.02
CA PHE A 97 12.76 6.64 -11.52
C PHE A 97 13.57 6.08 -10.35
N ASN A 98 14.89 6.00 -10.49
CA ASN A 98 15.76 5.42 -9.49
C ASN A 98 15.80 6.25 -8.20
N GLU A 99 15.72 7.59 -8.32
CA GLU A 99 15.56 8.49 -7.16
C GLU A 99 14.27 8.19 -6.39
N LYS A 100 13.15 8.05 -7.10
CA LYS A 100 11.85 7.68 -6.51
C LYS A 100 11.83 6.27 -5.94
N LEU A 101 12.47 5.31 -6.59
CA LEU A 101 12.63 3.94 -6.09
C LEU A 101 13.37 3.92 -4.75
N ASN A 102 14.38 4.76 -4.56
CA ASN A 102 15.09 4.84 -3.29
C ASN A 102 14.18 5.39 -2.17
N ILE A 103 13.39 6.43 -2.46
CA ILE A 103 12.44 7.00 -1.49
C ILE A 103 11.33 5.98 -1.16
N GLU A 104 10.80 5.28 -2.17
CA GLU A 104 9.82 4.21 -1.96
C GLU A 104 10.42 3.07 -1.16
N ALA A 105 11.64 2.63 -1.44
CA ALA A 105 12.33 1.59 -0.68
C ALA A 105 12.43 1.94 0.82
N ASP A 106 12.77 3.19 1.14
CA ASP A 106 12.81 3.65 2.54
C ASP A 106 11.42 3.63 3.19
N PHE A 107 10.37 3.99 2.44
CA PHE A 107 8.99 3.87 2.90
C PHE A 107 8.60 2.41 3.14
N LEU A 108 8.93 1.48 2.23
CA LEU A 108 8.64 0.07 2.39
C LEU A 108 9.36 -0.53 3.62
N GLN A 109 10.63 -0.19 3.83
CA GLN A 109 11.38 -0.63 5.02
C GLN A 109 10.76 -0.13 6.32
N LYS A 110 10.32 1.14 6.37
CA LYS A 110 9.61 1.69 7.54
C LYS A 110 8.31 0.95 7.84
N ASN A 111 7.68 0.36 6.82
CA ASN A 111 6.48 -0.46 6.93
C ASN A 111 6.79 -1.97 7.08
N GLY A 112 8.03 -2.34 7.38
CA GLY A 112 8.41 -3.72 7.72
C GLY A 112 8.79 -4.59 6.52
N PHE A 113 8.99 -4.03 5.33
CA PHE A 113 9.49 -4.79 4.19
C PHE A 113 10.94 -5.24 4.41
N ASN A 114 11.28 -6.44 3.94
CA ASN A 114 12.58 -7.06 4.21
C ASN A 114 13.74 -6.28 3.56
N ALA A 115 14.79 -6.00 4.35
CA ALA A 115 15.94 -5.20 3.91
C ALA A 115 16.82 -5.90 2.86
N ASP A 116 16.93 -7.23 2.89
CA ASP A 116 17.68 -7.99 1.89
C ASP A 116 16.98 -7.95 0.54
N LEU A 117 15.63 -8.01 0.52
CA LEU A 117 14.84 -7.84 -0.70
C LEU A 117 14.97 -6.43 -1.28
N ILE A 118 15.02 -5.40 -0.44
CA ILE A 118 15.32 -4.02 -0.90
C ILE A 118 16.70 -3.94 -1.53
N THR A 119 17.70 -4.56 -0.90
CA THR A 119 19.06 -4.61 -1.44
C THR A 119 19.09 -5.30 -2.80
N LYS A 120 18.39 -6.44 -2.93
CA LYS A 120 18.24 -7.18 -4.18
C LYS A 120 17.56 -6.33 -5.27
N ILE A 121 16.49 -5.60 -4.94
CA ILE A 121 15.83 -4.68 -5.88
C ILE A 121 16.81 -3.61 -6.35
N LYS A 122 17.54 -2.96 -5.44
CA LYS A 122 18.54 -1.93 -5.79
C LYS A 122 19.67 -2.50 -6.65
N GLN A 123 20.09 -3.74 -6.41
CA GLN A 123 21.10 -4.42 -7.23
C GLN A 123 20.59 -4.75 -8.64
N ASN A 124 19.32 -5.14 -8.77
CA ASN A 124 18.72 -5.36 -10.09
C ASN A 124 18.47 -4.05 -10.83
N CYS A 125 18.23 -2.94 -10.11
CA CYS A 125 17.93 -1.65 -10.69
C CYS A 125 19.14 -0.71 -10.84
N GLN A 126 20.30 -1.24 -11.22
CA GLN A 126 21.49 -0.43 -11.51
C GLN A 126 21.39 0.30 -12.86
N ASN A 127 20.61 -0.23 -13.80
CA ASN A 127 20.29 0.41 -15.08
C ASN A 127 18.90 -0.02 -15.54
N SER A 128 18.37 0.67 -16.56
CA SER A 128 17.01 0.43 -17.06
C SER A 128 16.79 -1.03 -17.49
N GLU A 129 17.74 -1.64 -18.17
CA GLU A 129 17.59 -2.99 -18.70
C GLU A 129 17.56 -4.06 -17.60
N ALA A 130 18.49 -3.98 -16.65
CA ALA A 130 18.53 -4.90 -15.52
C ALA A 130 17.31 -4.75 -14.59
N CYS A 131 16.76 -3.52 -14.48
CA CYS A 131 15.62 -3.25 -13.61
C CYS A 131 14.30 -3.81 -14.13
N ASP A 132 14.16 -3.97 -15.45
CA ASP A 132 12.88 -4.36 -16.06
C ASP A 132 12.40 -5.71 -15.54
N LYS A 133 11.11 -5.80 -15.20
CA LYS A 133 10.44 -6.98 -14.65
C LYS A 133 11.00 -7.45 -13.31
N THR A 134 11.70 -6.59 -12.57
CA THR A 134 12.05 -6.87 -11.18
C THR A 134 10.78 -6.95 -10.34
N SER A 135 10.65 -7.98 -9.52
CA SER A 135 9.53 -8.11 -8.59
C SER A 135 9.92 -8.85 -7.33
N GLU A 136 9.43 -8.35 -6.20
CA GLU A 136 9.56 -9.01 -4.92
C GLU A 136 8.26 -8.89 -4.12
N ARG A 137 8.08 -9.79 -3.15
CA ARG A 137 6.97 -9.75 -2.21
C ARG A 137 7.42 -10.15 -0.82
N PHE A 138 6.78 -9.57 0.20
CA PHE A 138 7.04 -9.91 1.59
C PHE A 138 5.81 -9.65 2.45
N THR A 139 5.62 -10.48 3.48
CA THR A 139 4.56 -10.29 4.47
C THR A 139 5.07 -9.40 5.59
N THR A 140 4.32 -8.36 5.92
CA THR A 140 4.69 -7.33 6.91
C THR A 140 3.58 -7.18 7.96
N PRO A 141 3.81 -6.41 9.04
CA PRO A 141 2.77 -6.11 10.03
C PRO A 141 1.56 -5.35 9.48
N ILE A 142 1.66 -4.75 8.28
CA ILE A 142 0.56 -4.03 7.60
C ILE A 142 -0.09 -4.85 6.47
N GLY A 143 0.25 -6.14 6.37
CA GLY A 143 -0.21 -7.05 5.34
C GLY A 143 0.87 -7.47 4.35
N ASN A 144 0.47 -8.07 3.24
CA ASN A 144 1.37 -8.44 2.16
C ASN A 144 1.69 -7.25 1.27
N ILE A 145 2.98 -7.01 1.06
CA ILE A 145 3.48 -5.98 0.15
C ILE A 145 4.12 -6.70 -1.03
N SER A 146 3.79 -6.27 -2.25
CA SER A 146 4.55 -6.61 -3.44
C SER A 146 4.98 -5.35 -4.17
N ILE A 147 6.14 -5.44 -4.80
CA ILE A 147 6.67 -4.41 -5.69
C ILE A 147 6.97 -5.04 -7.04
N TRP A 148 6.56 -4.37 -8.11
CA TRP A 148 6.82 -4.75 -9.49
C TRP A 148 7.33 -3.54 -10.26
N LEU A 149 8.46 -3.70 -10.94
CA LEU A 149 9.14 -2.63 -11.67
C LEU A 149 9.18 -3.00 -13.15
N THR A 150 8.82 -2.06 -14.02
CA THR A 150 9.04 -2.20 -15.46
C THR A 150 9.56 -0.90 -16.04
N THR A 151 10.50 -1.02 -16.97
CA THR A 151 11.20 0.11 -17.57
C THR A 151 11.13 0.10 -19.10
N LYS A 152 10.74 -1.04 -19.70
CA LYS A 152 10.67 -1.23 -21.15
C LYS A 152 9.25 -1.45 -21.68
N SER A 153 8.35 -2.03 -20.89
CA SER A 153 7.01 -2.41 -21.36
C SER A 153 6.02 -1.25 -21.40
N THR A 154 6.43 -0.09 -20.91
CA THR A 154 5.62 1.12 -20.77
C THR A 154 6.42 2.32 -21.30
N HIS A 155 5.73 3.42 -21.63
CA HIS A 155 6.39 4.60 -22.18
C HIS A 155 7.37 5.24 -21.19
N ASN A 156 7.11 5.11 -19.88
CA ASN A 156 7.95 5.60 -18.79
C ASN A 156 8.33 4.45 -17.87
N PRO A 157 9.51 4.44 -17.22
CA PRO A 157 9.78 3.54 -16.11
C PRO A 157 8.74 3.67 -15.00
N ILE A 158 8.12 2.57 -14.61
CA ILE A 158 7.02 2.50 -13.64
C ILE A 158 7.33 1.46 -12.57
N GLY A 159 7.04 1.83 -11.33
CA GLY A 159 7.05 0.94 -10.19
C GLY A 159 5.66 0.90 -9.58
N VAL A 160 5.14 -0.30 -9.38
CA VAL A 160 3.83 -0.56 -8.80
C VAL A 160 4.04 -1.29 -7.48
N VAL A 161 3.58 -0.66 -6.41
CA VAL A 161 3.56 -1.26 -5.07
C VAL A 161 2.12 -1.62 -4.76
N THR A 162 1.88 -2.89 -4.45
CA THR A 162 0.56 -3.41 -4.06
C THR A 162 0.61 -3.85 -2.61
N PHE A 163 -0.38 -3.39 -1.84
CA PHE A 163 -0.63 -3.80 -0.47
C PHE A 163 -1.95 -4.57 -0.45
N THR A 164 -1.95 -5.72 0.23
CA THR A 164 -3.15 -6.48 0.55
C THR A 164 -3.09 -6.93 2.01
N PRO A 165 -4.22 -7.31 2.62
CA PRO A 165 -4.22 -7.95 3.94
C PRO A 165 -3.26 -9.14 4.04
#